data_AF-A0A523WKV8-F1
#
_entry.id   AF-A0A523WKV8-F1
#
_cell.length_a   1.000
_cell.length_b   1.000
_cell.length_c   1.000
_cell.angle_alpha   90.00
_cell.angle_beta   90.00
_cell.angle_gamma   90.00
#
_symmetry.space_group_name_H-M   'P 1'
#
loop_
_entity.id
_entity.type
_entity.pdbx_description
1 polymer ?
#
loop_
_entity_poly.entity_id
_entity_poly.type
_entity_poly.pdbx_seq_one_letter_code
_entity_poly.pdbx_strand_id
1 'polypeptide(L)'
;MKTHLIRLATLVIIISLFWAKPGSPIEAVEKPYIPDIETFMQIGYCASPAISEDGREIFFTSNMSGVSQLYRLTEGGWPYQLTLFPDGIDFYTISPNGEFAIVGASTGGSEQSQLHWVDGRTGRAKVLTNKPEVRYGTIVIGPDKTHIYYRSNERNGRDFDIYRMNLSTAEETVIAELEGANAVEDITKDGKTLLLSHWTSNYNSDLHLFEIDSRQRVHLTPHKGDVVYDYAEFSPDSRFVYLITNDNKAGLLRVAKIEVATKEIDYLQEETTWETEEMALSPEGRYIAWVLNEDGYGNLHIKDLVTGEMLPTPPLSGLVTEPYFARDGKLLFVFNSPTKTEDVWMWDLHNLELKKLTNSIYAGIDPSLFVEPQLVRYKTFDKRKIPGLLYLPPTYSGEPIPFIVHAHGGPESQFRPYFYRHFQYLILNGYGVFAPNVRGSSGYGKEYMALDNYKKRLDSVKDLKYAVEWLIKKGYTRKGIVGIKGGSYGGYMVLAGITEYPDLFSAAFESVGIANFVSFLENTRAYRRALREAEYGPLTDRK
;
A
#
# COMPACT_ATOMS: atom_id res chain seq x y z
N MET A 1 -78.16 41.86 63.31
CA MET A 1 -78.95 40.66 62.97
C MET A 1 -78.40 40.10 61.68
N LYS A 2 -77.72 38.93 61.71
CA LYS A 2 -78.18 37.65 61.11
C LYS A 2 -78.70 37.88 59.67
N THR A 3 -78.17 37.29 58.60
CA THR A 3 -77.80 35.87 58.43
C THR A 3 -77.11 35.66 57.05
N HIS A 4 -76.30 34.61 57.01
CA HIS A 4 -75.52 34.01 55.92
C HIS A 4 -75.98 34.16 54.46
N LEU A 5 -75.02 34.51 53.58
CA LEU A 5 -75.05 34.20 52.15
C LEU A 5 -74.15 32.98 51.88
N ILE A 6 -74.75 31.82 51.64
CA ILE A 6 -74.05 30.60 51.24
C ILE A 6 -73.89 30.63 49.71
N ARG A 7 -72.66 30.74 49.21
CA ARG A 7 -72.35 30.46 47.80
C ARG A 7 -72.11 28.95 47.65
N LEU A 8 -72.95 28.30 46.86
CA LEU A 8 -72.79 26.90 46.46
C LEU A 8 -71.49 26.74 45.67
N ALA A 9 -70.60 25.89 46.16
CA ALA A 9 -69.40 25.44 45.46
C ALA A 9 -69.77 24.29 44.51
N THR A 10 -69.38 24.42 43.25
CA THR A 10 -69.53 23.40 42.22
C THR A 10 -68.63 22.20 42.53
N LEU A 11 -69.25 21.05 42.76
CA LEU A 11 -68.61 19.76 43.02
C LEU A 11 -68.05 19.19 41.69
N VAL A 12 -66.73 19.18 41.53
CA VAL A 12 -66.06 18.43 40.46
C VAL A 12 -65.80 17.02 40.99
N ILE A 13 -66.54 16.04 40.48
CA ILE A 13 -66.30 14.62 40.70
C ILE A 13 -65.13 14.21 39.80
N ILE A 14 -63.99 13.87 40.42
CA ILE A 14 -62.86 13.23 39.74
C ILE A 14 -63.23 11.76 39.52
N ILE A 15 -63.59 11.42 38.29
CA ILE A 15 -63.68 10.02 37.82
C ILE A 15 -62.27 9.62 37.38
N SER A 16 -61.65 8.72 38.13
CA SER A 16 -60.41 8.04 37.76
C SER A 16 -60.67 7.01 36.67
N LEU A 17 -60.56 7.44 35.41
CA LEU A 17 -60.43 6.55 34.26
C LEU A 17 -58.95 6.16 34.09
N PHE A 18 -58.62 4.91 34.40
CA PHE A 18 -57.36 4.29 34.00
C PHE A 18 -57.27 4.27 32.46
N TRP A 19 -56.58 5.25 31.88
CA TRP A 19 -56.09 5.17 30.52
C TRP A 19 -54.78 4.39 30.54
N ALA A 20 -54.79 3.19 29.95
CA ALA A 20 -53.55 2.53 29.56
C ALA A 20 -52.76 3.49 28.65
N LYS A 21 -51.49 3.76 28.99
CA LYS A 21 -50.60 4.48 28.08
C LYS A 21 -50.62 3.74 26.73
N PRO A 22 -50.81 4.44 25.59
CA PRO A 22 -50.49 3.82 24.30
C PRO A 22 -49.03 3.38 24.39
N GLY A 23 -48.79 2.09 24.14
CA GLY A 23 -47.44 1.56 24.07
C GLY A 23 -46.63 2.46 23.14
N SER A 24 -45.45 2.88 23.60
CA SER A 24 -44.46 3.50 22.72
C SER A 24 -44.38 2.66 21.44
N PRO A 25 -44.38 3.26 20.24
CA PRO A 25 -44.07 2.51 19.04
C PRO A 25 -42.76 1.80 19.33
N ILE A 26 -42.75 0.48 19.20
CA ILE A 26 -41.50 -0.24 19.02
C ILE A 26 -40.95 0.36 17.74
N GLU A 27 -40.00 1.28 17.85
CA GLU A 27 -39.20 1.69 16.70
C GLU A 27 -38.58 0.39 16.19
N ALA A 28 -39.16 -0.13 15.11
CA ALA A 28 -38.48 -1.12 14.32
C ALA A 28 -37.19 -0.43 13.90
N VAL A 29 -36.08 -0.82 14.51
CA VAL A 29 -34.76 -0.45 14.01
C VAL A 29 -34.72 -1.03 12.60
N GLU A 30 -35.02 -0.20 11.61
CA GLU A 30 -34.93 -0.59 10.22
C GLU A 30 -33.51 -1.11 10.02
N LYS A 31 -33.39 -2.35 9.56
CA LYS A 31 -32.08 -2.89 9.20
C LYS A 31 -31.47 -1.91 8.19
N PRO A 32 -30.22 -1.47 8.37
CA PRO A 32 -29.60 -0.56 7.43
C PRO A 32 -29.66 -1.17 6.04
N TYR A 33 -30.06 -0.36 5.06
CA TYR A 33 -30.04 -0.78 3.66
C TYR A 33 -28.59 -1.04 3.25
N ILE A 34 -28.31 -2.27 2.84
CA ILE A 34 -27.00 -2.68 2.32
C ILE A 34 -27.13 -2.80 0.81
N PRO A 35 -26.44 -1.94 0.02
CA PRO A 35 -26.44 -2.03 -1.43
C PRO A 35 -25.87 -3.35 -1.96
N ASP A 36 -26.13 -3.64 -3.23
CA ASP A 36 -25.58 -4.82 -3.90
C ASP A 36 -24.05 -4.77 -4.06
N ILE A 37 -23.47 -5.91 -4.41
CA ILE A 37 -22.02 -6.02 -4.59
C ILE A 37 -21.50 -5.12 -5.71
N GLU A 38 -22.28 -4.91 -6.78
CA GLU A 38 -21.91 -4.04 -7.90
C GLU A 38 -21.69 -2.60 -7.42
N THR A 39 -22.60 -2.08 -6.58
CA THR A 39 -22.46 -0.76 -5.95
C THR A 39 -21.22 -0.68 -5.07
N PHE A 40 -20.92 -1.70 -4.27
CA PHE A 40 -19.68 -1.75 -3.47
C PHE A 40 -18.42 -1.72 -4.34
N MET A 41 -18.45 -2.35 -5.52
CA MET A 41 -17.32 -2.34 -6.44
C MET A 41 -17.08 -0.95 -7.07
N GLN A 42 -18.06 -0.04 -7.01
CA GLN A 42 -17.90 1.35 -7.46
C GLN A 42 -17.21 2.26 -6.43
N ILE A 43 -16.92 1.81 -5.21
CA ILE A 43 -16.15 2.63 -4.25
C ILE A 43 -14.75 2.87 -4.82
N GLY A 44 -14.35 4.13 -4.91
CA GLY A 44 -13.10 4.56 -5.53
C GLY A 44 -11.98 4.80 -4.52
N TYR A 45 -10.87 5.30 -5.04
CA TYR A 45 -9.69 5.70 -4.26
C TYR A 45 -9.04 6.95 -4.87
N CYS A 46 -8.23 7.62 -4.05
CA CYS A 46 -7.29 8.65 -4.47
C CYS A 46 -5.93 8.36 -3.83
N ALA A 47 -4.87 8.26 -4.64
CA ALA A 47 -3.54 7.85 -4.18
C ALA A 47 -2.42 8.52 -4.98
N SER A 48 -1.17 8.17 -4.68
CA SER A 48 0.06 8.62 -5.32
C SER A 48 0.14 10.15 -5.40
N PRO A 49 0.18 10.86 -4.27
CA PRO A 49 0.19 12.31 -4.29
C PRO A 49 1.53 12.85 -4.80
N ALA A 50 1.47 13.94 -5.55
CA ALA A 50 2.61 14.79 -5.83
C ALA A 50 2.19 16.26 -5.79
N ILE A 51 3.15 17.17 -5.63
CA ILE A 51 2.88 18.60 -5.59
C ILE A 51 3.94 19.37 -6.36
N SER A 52 3.53 20.43 -7.06
CA SER A 52 4.45 21.37 -7.70
C SER A 52 5.32 22.06 -6.65
N GLU A 53 6.55 22.43 -7.02
CA GLU A 53 7.51 23.10 -6.14
C GLU A 53 6.98 24.39 -5.51
N ASP A 54 6.08 25.09 -6.20
CA ASP A 54 5.43 26.30 -5.68
C ASP A 54 4.27 26.00 -4.70
N GLY A 55 3.95 24.73 -4.47
CA GLY A 55 2.93 24.27 -3.55
C GLY A 55 1.48 24.49 -4.01
N ARG A 56 1.25 24.87 -5.28
CA ARG A 56 -0.07 25.31 -5.76
C ARG A 56 -0.89 24.22 -6.45
N GLU A 57 -0.23 23.28 -7.11
CA GLU A 57 -0.87 22.25 -7.92
C GLU A 57 -0.59 20.89 -7.30
N ILE A 58 -1.65 20.19 -6.89
CA ILE A 58 -1.55 18.83 -6.36
C ILE A 58 -1.96 17.86 -7.46
N PHE A 59 -1.17 16.82 -7.66
CA PHE A 59 -1.43 15.75 -8.60
C PHE A 59 -1.68 14.47 -7.82
N PHE A 60 -2.55 13.61 -8.34
CA PHE A 60 -2.87 12.33 -7.71
C PHE A 60 -3.48 11.38 -8.74
N THR A 61 -3.45 10.09 -8.45
CA THR A 61 -4.21 9.10 -9.20
C THR A 61 -5.58 8.85 -8.58
N SER A 62 -6.58 8.62 -9.41
CA SER A 62 -7.89 8.15 -8.95
C SER A 62 -8.54 7.25 -9.99
N ASN A 63 -9.37 6.31 -9.53
CA ASN A 63 -10.19 5.50 -10.40
C ASN A 63 -11.61 6.05 -10.60
N MET A 64 -11.86 7.33 -10.29
CA MET A 64 -13.21 7.92 -10.36
C MET A 64 -13.86 7.89 -11.75
N SER A 65 -13.09 7.71 -12.82
CA SER A 65 -13.57 7.53 -14.19
C SER A 65 -13.61 6.06 -14.66
N GLY A 66 -13.45 5.11 -13.73
CA GLY A 66 -13.55 3.66 -13.94
C GLY A 66 -12.22 2.91 -13.84
N VAL A 67 -11.12 3.54 -14.24
CA VAL A 67 -9.74 3.01 -14.17
C VAL A 67 -8.80 4.08 -13.61
N SER A 68 -7.61 3.70 -13.13
CA SER A 68 -6.63 4.63 -12.58
C SER A 68 -6.22 5.69 -13.61
N GLN A 69 -6.43 6.97 -13.32
CA GLN A 69 -6.02 8.09 -14.16
C GLN A 69 -5.33 9.17 -13.33
N LEU A 70 -4.53 10.00 -13.98
CA LEU A 70 -3.91 11.17 -13.37
C LEU A 70 -4.92 12.33 -13.31
N TYR A 71 -5.01 12.95 -12.15
CA TYR A 71 -5.81 14.14 -11.89
C TYR A 71 -4.93 15.24 -11.30
N ARG A 72 -5.39 16.48 -11.50
CA ARG A 72 -4.82 17.68 -10.90
C ARG A 72 -5.88 18.39 -10.07
N LEU A 73 -5.62 18.61 -8.79
CA LEU A 73 -6.46 19.40 -7.91
C LEU A 73 -6.11 20.88 -8.03
N THR A 74 -7.12 21.70 -8.35
CA THR A 74 -6.99 23.15 -8.50
C THR A 74 -7.48 23.88 -7.25
N GLU A 75 -7.14 25.17 -7.08
CA GLU A 75 -7.60 26.01 -5.95
C GLU A 75 -9.13 26.05 -5.80
N GLY A 76 -9.89 25.82 -6.88
CA GLY A 76 -11.36 25.74 -6.86
C GLY A 76 -11.91 24.45 -6.22
N GLY A 77 -11.04 23.52 -5.81
CA GLY A 77 -11.40 22.32 -5.06
C GLY A 77 -11.97 21.16 -5.88
N TRP A 78 -12.13 21.30 -7.19
CA TRP A 78 -12.55 20.20 -8.07
C TRP A 78 -11.36 19.66 -8.88
N PRO A 79 -11.18 18.33 -8.96
CA PRO A 79 -10.09 17.74 -9.72
C PRO A 79 -10.33 17.81 -11.23
N TYR A 80 -9.27 18.13 -11.97
CA TYR A 80 -9.22 18.09 -13.42
C TYR A 80 -8.53 16.80 -13.88
N GLN A 81 -9.23 15.98 -14.67
CA GLN A 81 -8.68 14.74 -15.21
C GLN A 81 -7.68 15.04 -16.33
N LEU A 82 -6.44 14.59 -16.19
CA LEU A 82 -5.37 14.82 -17.17
C LEU A 82 -5.23 13.68 -18.17
N THR A 83 -5.61 12.46 -17.81
CA THR A 83 -5.40 11.28 -18.66
C THR A 83 -6.68 10.48 -18.92
N LEU A 84 -6.72 9.80 -20.07
CA LEU A 84 -7.86 9.03 -20.56
C LEU A 84 -7.42 7.68 -21.16
N PHE A 85 -6.39 7.05 -20.58
CA PHE A 85 -5.89 5.77 -21.09
C PHE A 85 -6.94 4.67 -20.85
N PRO A 86 -7.33 3.87 -21.85
CA PRO A 86 -8.43 2.90 -21.71
C PRO A 86 -8.28 1.92 -20.53
N ASP A 87 -7.06 1.44 -20.30
CA ASP A 87 -6.73 0.50 -19.21
C ASP A 87 -6.19 1.21 -17.95
N GLY A 88 -6.18 2.55 -17.95
CA GLY A 88 -5.59 3.37 -16.91
C GLY A 88 -4.08 3.56 -17.04
N ILE A 89 -3.48 4.17 -16.02
CA ILE A 89 -2.04 4.40 -15.89
C ILE A 89 -1.43 3.47 -14.85
N ASP A 90 -0.18 3.07 -15.06
CA ASP A 90 0.59 2.24 -14.14
C ASP A 90 1.31 3.10 -13.08
N PHE A 91 1.85 4.26 -13.49
CA PHE A 91 2.57 5.21 -12.64
C PHE A 91 2.67 6.59 -13.32
N TYR A 92 3.07 7.60 -12.56
CA TYR A 92 3.50 8.88 -13.12
C TYR A 92 4.66 9.49 -12.31
N THR A 93 5.43 10.36 -12.96
CA THR A 93 6.39 11.28 -12.31
C THR A 93 6.07 12.69 -12.79
N ILE A 94 5.87 13.64 -11.87
CA ILE A 94 5.57 15.04 -12.22
C ILE A 94 6.86 15.85 -12.29
N SER A 95 6.95 16.78 -13.26
CA SER A 95 8.03 17.75 -13.29
C SER A 95 7.97 18.64 -12.05
N PRO A 96 9.12 19.11 -11.52
CA PRO A 96 9.11 19.90 -10.29
C PRO A 96 8.24 21.17 -10.39
N ASN A 97 8.12 21.77 -11.56
CA ASN A 97 7.25 22.94 -11.80
C ASN A 97 5.78 22.59 -12.15
N GLY A 98 5.40 21.31 -12.19
CA GLY A 98 4.04 20.86 -12.52
C GLY A 98 3.63 21.09 -13.98
N GLU A 99 4.56 21.46 -14.87
CA GLU A 99 4.25 21.75 -16.28
C GLU A 99 3.98 20.48 -17.09
N PHE A 100 4.57 19.35 -16.71
CA PHE A 100 4.34 18.08 -17.40
C PHE A 100 4.53 16.88 -16.46
N ALA A 101 3.93 15.76 -16.83
CA ALA A 101 4.16 14.46 -16.23
C ALA A 101 4.74 13.49 -17.26
N ILE A 102 5.56 12.56 -16.79
CA ILE A 102 5.87 11.32 -17.52
C ILE A 102 4.95 10.25 -16.96
N VAL A 103 4.12 9.68 -17.82
CA VAL A 103 3.09 8.70 -17.47
C VAL A 103 3.45 7.36 -18.10
N GLY A 104 3.50 6.33 -17.26
CA GLY A 104 3.57 4.93 -17.70
C GLY A 104 2.15 4.38 -17.86
N ALA A 105 1.84 3.82 -19.03
CA ALA A 105 0.56 3.13 -19.25
C ALA A 105 0.80 1.83 -20.02
N SER A 106 0.13 0.76 -19.61
CA SER A 106 0.19 -0.56 -20.25
C SER A 106 -1.17 -0.94 -20.82
N THR A 107 -1.17 -1.78 -21.84
CA THR A 107 -2.42 -2.27 -22.45
C THR A 107 -2.73 -3.68 -21.94
N GLY A 108 -4.00 -3.94 -21.63
CA GLY A 108 -4.52 -5.25 -21.25
C GLY A 108 -3.88 -5.86 -20.01
N GLY A 109 -3.38 -5.03 -19.09
CA GLY A 109 -2.69 -5.50 -17.87
C GLY A 109 -1.35 -6.20 -18.14
N SER A 110 -0.67 -5.88 -19.24
CA SER A 110 0.59 -6.53 -19.65
C SER A 110 1.80 -6.24 -18.75
N GLU A 111 1.73 -5.21 -17.89
CA GLU A 111 2.86 -4.63 -17.14
C GLU A 111 4.02 -4.14 -18.04
N GLN A 112 3.81 -4.03 -19.35
CA GLN A 112 4.77 -3.49 -20.33
C GLN A 112 4.51 -1.99 -20.52
N SER A 113 4.70 -1.22 -19.45
CA SER A 113 4.40 0.21 -19.43
C SER A 113 5.14 0.95 -20.54
N GLN A 114 4.41 1.70 -21.35
CA GLN A 114 4.93 2.62 -22.35
C GLN A 114 4.91 4.05 -21.78
N LEU A 115 5.91 4.85 -22.15
CA LEU A 115 6.09 6.20 -21.61
C LEU A 115 5.37 7.23 -22.49
N HIS A 116 4.70 8.15 -21.81
CA HIS A 116 3.97 9.25 -22.41
C HIS A 116 4.37 10.54 -21.68
N TRP A 117 4.67 11.59 -22.43
CA TRP A 117 4.73 12.94 -21.90
C TRP A 117 3.30 13.49 -21.87
N VAL A 118 2.87 14.04 -20.74
CA VAL A 118 1.51 14.60 -20.56
C VAL A 118 1.65 16.02 -20.06
N ASP A 119 1.01 16.97 -20.75
CA ASP A 119 0.93 18.36 -20.31
C ASP A 119 0.19 18.44 -18.98
N GLY A 120 0.83 19.01 -17.96
CA GLY A 120 0.34 19.03 -16.58
C GLY A 120 -0.91 19.91 -16.39
N ARG A 121 -1.29 20.73 -17.37
CA ARG A 121 -2.45 21.64 -17.28
C ARG A 121 -3.63 21.18 -18.12
N THR A 122 -3.34 20.72 -19.34
CA THR A 122 -4.32 20.41 -20.38
C THR A 122 -4.52 18.91 -20.58
N GLY A 123 -3.63 18.06 -20.08
CA GLY A 123 -3.68 16.61 -20.30
C GLY A 123 -3.27 16.17 -21.70
N ARG A 124 -2.78 17.08 -22.55
CA ARG A 124 -2.31 16.71 -23.89
C ARG A 124 -1.14 15.74 -23.79
N ALA A 125 -1.33 14.54 -24.33
CA ALA A 125 -0.31 13.50 -24.32
C ALA A 125 0.50 13.43 -25.63
N LYS A 126 1.79 13.15 -25.51
CA LYS A 126 2.72 12.77 -26.58
C LYS A 126 3.32 11.41 -26.21
N VAL A 127 3.21 10.45 -27.12
CA VAL A 127 3.86 9.13 -26.96
C VAL A 127 5.38 9.33 -27.01
N LEU A 128 6.09 8.79 -26.01
CA LEU A 128 7.56 8.79 -25.98
C LEU A 128 8.12 7.43 -26.40
N THR A 129 7.47 6.33 -25.99
CA THR A 129 7.86 4.96 -26.38
C THR A 129 6.65 4.17 -26.88
N ASN A 130 6.88 3.24 -27.81
CA ASN A 130 5.81 2.44 -28.42
C ASN A 130 6.33 1.07 -28.89
N LYS A 131 6.84 0.28 -27.95
CA LYS A 131 7.35 -1.08 -28.15
C LYS A 131 6.63 -2.02 -27.18
N PRO A 132 5.49 -2.62 -27.58
CA PRO A 132 4.59 -3.37 -26.68
C PRO A 132 5.23 -4.53 -25.91
N GLU A 133 6.33 -5.07 -26.42
CA GLU A 133 7.12 -6.15 -25.82
C GLU A 133 8.18 -5.67 -24.81
N VAL A 134 8.41 -4.36 -24.75
CA VAL A 134 9.42 -3.71 -23.92
C VAL A 134 8.77 -3.06 -22.71
N ARG A 135 9.44 -3.18 -21.57
CA ARG A 135 9.05 -2.54 -20.33
C ARG A 135 9.92 -1.33 -20.07
N TYR A 136 9.27 -0.20 -19.86
CA TYR A 136 9.88 1.01 -19.34
C TYR A 136 9.42 1.25 -17.90
N GLY A 137 10.25 1.85 -17.07
CA GLY A 137 9.88 2.17 -15.69
C GLY A 137 10.97 2.93 -14.97
N THR A 138 10.71 3.24 -13.69
CA THR A 138 11.58 4.04 -12.81
C THR A 138 12.09 5.30 -13.49
N ILE A 139 11.38 6.42 -13.34
CA ILE A 139 11.67 7.65 -14.09
C ILE A 139 12.18 8.73 -13.16
N VAL A 140 13.39 9.23 -13.45
CA VAL A 140 13.96 10.43 -12.84
C VAL A 140 14.02 11.54 -13.88
N ILE A 141 13.37 12.68 -13.59
CA ILE A 141 13.50 13.89 -14.41
C ILE A 141 14.82 14.58 -14.06
N GLY A 142 15.65 14.83 -15.06
CA GLY A 142 16.91 15.52 -14.86
C GLY A 142 16.71 16.95 -14.35
N PRO A 143 17.70 17.54 -13.64
CA PRO A 143 17.60 18.90 -13.10
C PRO A 143 17.44 19.96 -14.21
N ASP A 144 17.83 19.65 -15.45
CA ASP A 144 17.62 20.50 -16.62
C ASP A 144 16.16 20.53 -17.12
N LYS A 145 15.29 19.62 -16.64
CA LYS A 145 13.87 19.46 -17.03
C LYS A 145 13.65 19.16 -18.52
N THR A 146 14.70 18.84 -19.26
CA THR A 146 14.68 18.50 -20.69
C THR A 146 15.00 17.04 -20.96
N HIS A 147 15.67 16.37 -20.01
CA HIS A 147 15.99 14.95 -20.09
C HIS A 147 15.31 14.15 -18.99
N ILE A 148 15.01 12.89 -19.31
CA ILE A 148 14.63 11.87 -18.33
C ILE A 148 15.65 10.74 -18.34
N TYR A 149 15.83 10.14 -17.18
CA TYR A 149 16.61 8.92 -16.97
C TYR A 149 15.65 7.82 -16.55
N TYR A 150 15.80 6.65 -17.15
CA TYR A 150 14.87 5.55 -16.89
C TYR A 150 15.49 4.19 -17.14
N ARG A 151 14.86 3.15 -16.61
CA ARG A 151 15.23 1.77 -16.93
C ARG A 151 14.40 1.22 -18.08
N SER A 152 15.01 0.37 -18.90
CA SER A 152 14.31 -0.40 -19.93
C SER A 152 14.97 -1.75 -20.15
N ASN A 153 14.16 -2.77 -20.45
CA ASN A 153 14.65 -4.09 -20.85
C ASN A 153 14.79 -4.25 -22.38
N GLU A 154 14.80 -3.15 -23.12
CA GLU A 154 14.75 -3.16 -24.58
C GLU A 154 15.86 -3.99 -25.24
N ARG A 155 17.10 -3.91 -24.74
CA ARG A 155 18.27 -4.56 -25.35
C ARG A 155 18.09 -6.06 -25.56
N ASN A 156 17.47 -6.77 -24.61
CA ASN A 156 17.38 -8.23 -24.65
C ASN A 156 16.12 -8.84 -23.98
N GLY A 157 15.17 -8.02 -23.52
CA GLY A 157 13.96 -8.45 -22.82
C GLY A 157 14.17 -9.00 -21.41
N ARG A 158 15.41 -9.01 -20.91
CA ARG A 158 15.81 -9.57 -19.61
C ARG A 158 16.44 -8.50 -18.72
N ASP A 159 17.56 -7.94 -19.12
CA ASP A 159 18.31 -7.03 -18.26
C ASP A 159 17.75 -5.62 -18.38
N PHE A 160 17.64 -4.91 -17.26
CA PHE A 160 17.23 -3.52 -17.23
C PHE A 160 18.47 -2.63 -17.33
N ASP A 161 18.67 -2.04 -18.50
CA ASP A 161 19.71 -1.03 -18.74
C ASP A 161 19.18 0.36 -18.40
N ILE A 162 20.09 1.34 -18.24
CA ILE A 162 19.75 2.73 -17.94
C ILE A 162 19.88 3.58 -19.20
N TYR A 163 18.82 4.31 -19.51
CA TYR A 163 18.68 5.15 -20.69
C TYR A 163 18.48 6.61 -20.30
N ARG A 164 18.86 7.51 -21.21
CA ARG A 164 18.53 8.94 -21.17
C ARG A 164 17.73 9.29 -22.41
N MET A 165 16.64 10.04 -22.25
CA MET A 165 15.86 10.55 -23.38
C MET A 165 15.71 12.07 -23.29
N ASN A 166 15.90 12.76 -24.41
CA ASN A 166 15.54 14.16 -24.57
C ASN A 166 14.02 14.29 -24.86
N LEU A 167 13.29 14.99 -24.01
CA LEU A 167 11.82 15.07 -24.10
C LEU A 167 11.32 15.83 -25.33
N SER A 168 12.10 16.76 -25.85
CA SER A 168 11.74 17.57 -27.02
C SER A 168 11.89 16.76 -28.32
N THR A 169 13.04 16.12 -28.51
CA THR A 169 13.40 15.40 -29.74
C THR A 169 13.01 13.92 -29.70
N ALA A 170 12.75 13.36 -28.52
CA ALA A 170 12.65 11.92 -28.27
C ALA A 170 13.93 11.14 -28.64
N GLU A 171 15.06 11.83 -28.76
CA GLU A 171 16.36 11.19 -28.94
C GLU A 171 16.75 10.44 -27.67
N GLU A 172 17.16 9.18 -27.83
CA GLU A 172 17.50 8.26 -26.76
C GLU A 172 18.98 7.90 -26.80
N THR A 173 19.60 7.74 -25.63
CA THR A 173 20.97 7.27 -25.49
C THR A 173 21.06 6.26 -24.35
N VAL A 174 21.72 5.13 -24.59
CA VAL A 174 22.07 4.16 -23.54
C VAL A 174 23.17 4.77 -22.66
N ILE A 175 22.89 4.91 -21.37
CA ILE A 175 23.84 5.44 -20.37
C ILE A 175 24.67 4.30 -19.78
N ALA A 176 24.03 3.20 -19.38
CA ALA A 176 24.69 2.04 -18.81
C ALA A 176 24.00 0.74 -19.24
N GLU A 177 24.76 -0.16 -19.87
CA GLU A 177 24.35 -1.56 -20.04
C GLU A 177 24.70 -2.33 -18.78
N LEU A 178 23.70 -2.95 -18.16
CA LEU A 178 23.81 -3.64 -16.88
C LEU A 178 23.16 -5.01 -16.99
N GLU A 179 23.57 -5.95 -16.14
CA GLU A 179 22.89 -7.25 -16.03
C GLU A 179 21.83 -7.18 -14.91
N GLY A 180 20.74 -7.95 -15.06
CA GLY A 180 19.74 -8.11 -14.00
C GLY A 180 18.77 -6.94 -13.83
N ALA A 181 18.24 -6.81 -12.61
CA ALA A 181 17.18 -5.86 -12.27
C ALA A 181 17.75 -4.55 -11.71
N ASN A 182 18.02 -3.60 -12.60
CA ASN A 182 18.54 -2.28 -12.24
C ASN A 182 17.44 -1.21 -12.29
N ALA A 183 17.62 -0.13 -11.54
CA ALA A 183 16.77 1.04 -11.55
C ALA A 183 17.60 2.31 -11.31
N VAL A 184 17.04 3.46 -11.69
CA VAL A 184 17.59 4.79 -11.40
C VAL A 184 16.78 5.40 -10.26
N GLU A 185 17.38 5.57 -9.10
CA GLU A 185 16.68 6.04 -7.90
C GLU A 185 16.65 7.57 -7.84
N ASP A 186 17.79 8.22 -8.14
CA ASP A 186 17.92 9.68 -8.06
C ASP A 186 19.10 10.19 -8.91
N ILE A 187 19.21 11.51 -9.06
CA ILE A 187 20.30 12.21 -9.74
C ILE A 187 20.78 13.42 -8.93
N THR A 188 22.10 13.65 -8.92
CA THR A 188 22.66 14.84 -8.29
C THR A 188 22.15 16.12 -8.95
N LYS A 189 22.07 17.22 -8.17
CA LYS A 189 21.55 18.51 -8.69
C LYS A 189 22.32 19.11 -9.85
N ASP A 190 23.61 18.78 -9.96
CA ASP A 190 24.44 19.18 -11.09
C ASP A 190 24.21 18.31 -12.35
N GLY A 191 23.39 17.25 -12.24
CA GLY A 191 22.99 16.38 -13.33
C GLY A 191 24.07 15.39 -13.78
N LYS A 192 25.13 15.17 -12.99
CA LYS A 192 26.30 14.39 -13.42
C LYS A 192 26.34 12.96 -12.90
N THR A 193 25.77 12.71 -11.73
CA THR A 193 25.85 11.39 -11.08
C THR A 193 24.46 10.84 -10.83
N LEU A 194 24.20 9.63 -11.32
CA LEU A 194 23.01 8.85 -11.03
C LEU A 194 23.24 7.98 -9.80
N LEU A 195 22.21 7.84 -8.98
CA LEU A 195 22.09 6.78 -7.98
C LEU A 195 21.32 5.62 -8.61
N LEU A 196 21.94 4.45 -8.66
CA LEU A 196 21.36 3.25 -9.25
C LEU A 196 21.17 2.17 -8.20
N SER A 197 20.04 1.47 -8.23
CA SER A 197 19.85 0.24 -7.47
C SER A 197 20.05 -0.99 -8.37
N HIS A 198 20.48 -2.08 -7.76
CA HIS A 198 20.60 -3.40 -8.40
C HIS A 198 20.02 -4.47 -7.47
N TRP A 199 19.01 -5.20 -7.92
CA TRP A 199 18.29 -6.19 -7.12
C TRP A 199 18.64 -7.62 -7.53
N THR A 200 19.06 -8.44 -6.55
CA THR A 200 19.40 -9.86 -6.74
C THR A 200 18.32 -10.81 -6.18
N SER A 201 17.53 -10.35 -5.21
CA SER A 201 16.31 -10.98 -4.70
C SER A 201 15.36 -9.88 -4.23
N ASN A 202 14.15 -10.21 -3.77
CA ASN A 202 13.26 -9.22 -3.15
C ASN A 202 13.78 -8.69 -1.81
N TYR A 203 14.82 -9.32 -1.25
CA TYR A 203 15.39 -8.95 0.04
C TYR A 203 16.91 -8.75 -0.03
N ASN A 204 17.44 -8.54 -1.24
CA ASN A 204 18.86 -8.29 -1.47
C ASN A 204 19.09 -7.31 -2.63
N SER A 205 19.71 -6.16 -2.33
CA SER A 205 20.01 -5.10 -3.29
C SER A 205 21.34 -4.38 -3.00
N ASP A 206 21.86 -3.69 -4.01
CA ASP A 206 23.06 -2.85 -3.94
C ASP A 206 22.78 -1.46 -4.50
N LEU A 207 23.39 -0.43 -3.91
CA LEU A 207 23.42 0.92 -4.44
C LEU A 207 24.76 1.22 -5.13
N HIS A 208 24.67 1.94 -6.25
CA HIS A 208 25.81 2.36 -7.04
C HIS A 208 25.69 3.83 -7.42
N LEU A 209 26.83 4.52 -7.40
CA LEU A 209 26.97 5.84 -8.02
C LEU A 209 27.47 5.65 -9.44
N PHE A 210 26.83 6.28 -10.41
CA PHE A 210 27.21 6.22 -11.81
C PHE A 210 27.41 7.63 -12.37
N GLU A 211 28.65 7.99 -12.67
CA GLU A 211 28.99 9.28 -13.28
C GLU A 211 28.79 9.19 -14.80
N ILE A 212 28.01 10.11 -15.37
CA ILE A 212 27.46 10.01 -16.73
C ILE A 212 28.53 10.18 -17.81
N ASP A 213 29.44 11.15 -17.67
CA ASP A 213 30.37 11.53 -18.74
C ASP A 213 31.55 10.55 -18.85
N SER A 214 32.15 10.20 -17.72
CA SER A 214 33.23 9.23 -17.57
C SER A 214 32.76 7.78 -17.60
N ARG A 215 31.46 7.53 -17.37
CA ARG A 215 30.87 6.20 -17.19
C ARG A 215 31.46 5.42 -16.02
N GLN A 216 32.01 6.12 -15.03
CA GLN A 216 32.55 5.48 -13.84
C GLN A 216 31.42 5.01 -12.92
N ARG A 217 31.47 3.74 -12.53
CA ARG A 217 30.56 3.14 -11.55
C ARG A 217 31.30 2.88 -10.23
N VAL A 218 30.73 3.33 -9.11
CA VAL A 218 31.23 3.09 -7.75
C VAL A 218 30.18 2.35 -6.95
N HIS A 219 30.54 1.20 -6.39
CA HIS A 219 29.68 0.43 -5.48
C HIS A 219 29.62 1.10 -4.11
N LEU A 220 28.44 1.61 -3.74
CA LEU A 220 28.21 2.40 -2.53
C LEU A 220 27.98 1.52 -1.30
N THR A 221 27.32 0.38 -1.46
CA THR A 221 26.88 -0.47 -0.34
C THR A 221 27.38 -1.92 -0.40
N PRO A 222 28.70 -2.17 -0.38
CA PRO A 222 29.22 -3.52 -0.32
C PRO A 222 28.84 -4.22 1.00
N HIS A 223 28.16 -5.37 0.91
CA HIS A 223 27.65 -6.08 2.08
C HIS A 223 27.76 -7.61 1.92
N LYS A 224 27.30 -8.35 2.93
CA LYS A 224 27.23 -9.82 2.93
C LYS A 224 25.85 -10.29 3.38
N GLY A 225 25.36 -11.35 2.74
CA GLY A 225 24.02 -11.89 3.02
C GLY A 225 22.94 -11.08 2.32
N ASP A 226 21.71 -11.20 2.81
CA ASP A 226 20.53 -10.54 2.24
C ASP A 226 20.31 -9.18 2.93
N VAL A 227 20.66 -8.10 2.21
CA VAL A 227 20.52 -6.71 2.67
C VAL A 227 19.74 -5.91 1.64
N VAL A 228 18.78 -5.13 2.11
CA VAL A 228 17.99 -4.22 1.29
C VAL A 228 18.47 -2.78 1.51
N TYR A 229 18.58 -2.05 0.42
CA TYR A 229 18.68 -0.59 0.39
C TYR A 229 17.57 -0.07 -0.53
N ASP A 230 16.57 0.57 0.05
CA ASP A 230 15.34 1.00 -0.62
C ASP A 230 15.04 2.48 -0.37
N TYR A 231 14.16 3.07 -1.18
CA TYR A 231 13.79 4.50 -1.17
C TYR A 231 14.98 5.47 -1.30
N ALA A 232 16.11 5.03 -1.84
CA ALA A 232 17.35 5.79 -1.75
C ALA A 232 17.31 7.14 -2.51
N GLU A 233 17.58 8.25 -1.83
CA GLU A 233 17.60 9.60 -2.42
C GLU A 233 18.81 10.42 -1.93
N PHE A 234 19.33 11.32 -2.77
CA PHE A 234 20.42 12.19 -2.38
C PHE A 234 19.95 13.29 -1.42
N SER A 235 20.82 13.66 -0.48
CA SER A 235 20.69 14.94 0.19
C SER A 235 20.80 16.10 -0.81
N PRO A 236 20.23 17.28 -0.50
CA PRO A 236 20.30 18.47 -1.37
C PRO A 236 21.70 18.91 -1.80
N ASP A 237 22.73 18.57 -1.04
CA ASP A 237 24.15 18.83 -1.29
C ASP A 237 24.92 17.60 -1.81
N SER A 238 24.22 16.48 -2.03
CA SER A 238 24.75 15.19 -2.48
C SER A 238 25.85 14.59 -1.60
N ARG A 239 25.98 15.07 -0.36
CA ARG A 239 26.93 14.51 0.62
C ARG A 239 26.44 13.19 1.20
N PHE A 240 25.12 13.04 1.33
CA PHE A 240 24.49 11.85 1.89
C PHE A 240 23.52 11.22 0.90
N VAL A 241 23.26 9.93 1.09
CA VAL A 241 22.10 9.22 0.55
C VAL A 241 21.22 8.83 1.73
N TYR A 242 19.99 9.33 1.77
CA TYR A 242 18.97 8.85 2.72
C TYR A 242 18.31 7.61 2.14
N LEU A 243 17.97 6.65 2.99
CA LEU A 243 17.45 5.35 2.55
C LEU A 243 16.79 4.58 3.69
N ILE A 244 16.09 3.52 3.33
CA ILE A 244 15.66 2.46 4.24
C ILE A 244 16.57 1.25 4.06
N THR A 245 17.10 0.70 5.15
CA THR A 245 17.95 -0.48 5.09
C THR A 245 17.85 -1.39 6.31
N ASN A 246 18.09 -2.68 6.10
CA ASN A 246 18.22 -3.69 7.15
C ASN A 246 19.68 -4.08 7.45
N ASP A 247 20.66 -3.27 7.01
CA ASP A 247 22.10 -3.44 7.29
C ASP A 247 22.46 -3.09 8.75
N ASN A 248 21.74 -3.69 9.69
CA ASN A 248 21.90 -3.50 11.12
C ASN A 248 21.84 -4.84 11.84
N LYS A 249 22.26 -4.81 13.11
CA LYS A 249 22.32 -6.00 13.96
C LYS A 249 20.98 -6.71 14.12
N ALA A 250 19.86 -5.98 14.05
CA ALA A 250 18.52 -6.56 14.17
C ALA A 250 18.03 -7.16 12.84
N GLY A 251 18.63 -6.79 11.70
CA GLY A 251 18.18 -7.23 10.39
C GLY A 251 16.77 -6.74 10.02
N LEU A 252 16.36 -5.58 10.55
CA LEU A 252 15.06 -4.96 10.30
C LEU A 252 15.24 -3.71 9.43
N LEU A 253 14.33 -3.46 8.50
CA LEU A 253 14.32 -2.23 7.71
C LEU A 253 14.17 -1.00 8.61
N ARG A 254 15.09 -0.04 8.48
CA ARG A 254 15.16 1.19 9.26
C ARG A 254 15.59 2.36 8.39
N VAL A 255 15.12 3.56 8.71
CA VAL A 255 15.59 4.79 8.07
C VAL A 255 17.03 5.09 8.50
N ALA A 256 17.87 5.37 7.51
CA ALA A 256 19.28 5.63 7.66
C ALA A 256 19.75 6.74 6.70
N LYS A 257 21.00 7.15 6.87
CA LYS A 257 21.76 7.92 5.89
C LYS A 257 23.13 7.28 5.69
N ILE A 258 23.62 7.33 4.46
CA ILE A 258 24.99 6.93 4.09
C ILE A 258 25.76 8.19 3.73
N GLU A 259 26.94 8.41 4.32
CA GLU A 259 27.85 9.44 3.83
C GLU A 259 28.57 8.94 2.57
N VAL A 260 28.41 9.64 1.44
CA VAL A 260 28.87 9.18 0.12
C VAL A 260 30.38 8.94 0.07
N ALA A 261 31.16 9.79 0.76
CA ALA A 261 32.62 9.73 0.73
C ALA A 261 33.20 8.56 1.54
N THR A 262 32.61 8.25 2.69
CA THR A 262 33.12 7.26 3.66
C THR A 262 32.39 5.92 3.59
N LYS A 263 31.16 5.92 3.04
CA LYS A 263 30.20 4.81 3.04
C LYS A 263 29.73 4.40 4.43
N GLU A 264 29.91 5.29 5.42
CA GLU A 264 29.43 5.06 6.78
C GLU A 264 27.91 5.24 6.85
N ILE A 265 27.25 4.34 7.59
CA ILE A 265 25.79 4.31 7.75
C ILE A 265 25.42 4.79 9.16
N ASP A 266 24.58 5.82 9.23
CA ASP A 266 23.98 6.33 10.45
C ASP A 266 22.46 6.09 10.45
N TYR A 267 21.92 5.55 11.55
CA TYR A 267 20.48 5.32 11.71
C TYR A 267 19.79 6.54 12.33
N LEU A 268 18.61 6.90 11.80
CA LEU A 268 17.92 8.15 12.15
C LEU A 268 16.78 7.98 13.17
N GLN A 269 16.35 6.73 13.37
CA GLN A 269 15.27 6.34 14.27
C GLN A 269 15.78 5.58 15.50
N GLU A 270 14.97 5.55 16.56
CA GLU A 270 15.20 4.73 17.74
C GLU A 270 15.06 3.23 17.44
N GLU A 271 15.60 2.39 18.32
CA GLU A 271 15.44 0.94 18.19
C GLU A 271 13.98 0.53 18.39
N THR A 272 13.49 -0.28 17.46
CA THR A 272 12.14 -0.84 17.45
C THR A 272 12.18 -2.27 16.90
N THR A 273 11.13 -3.04 17.21
CA THR A 273 10.87 -4.37 16.64
C THR A 273 10.12 -4.32 15.31
N TRP A 274 9.65 -3.14 14.91
CA TRP A 274 8.89 -2.92 13.69
C TRP A 274 9.79 -2.49 12.54
N GLU A 275 9.34 -2.75 11.31
CA GLU A 275 10.05 -2.38 10.10
C GLU A 275 9.55 -1.02 9.58
N THR A 276 10.49 -0.20 9.09
CA THR A 276 10.19 0.99 8.32
C THR A 276 9.96 0.59 6.87
N GLU A 277 8.85 1.02 6.28
CA GLU A 277 8.47 0.62 4.91
C GLU A 277 8.56 1.76 3.90
N GLU A 278 8.34 2.99 4.34
CA GLU A 278 8.30 4.15 3.45
C GLU A 278 8.98 5.36 4.10
N MET A 279 9.55 6.24 3.29
CA MET A 279 10.13 7.50 3.76
C MET A 279 10.01 8.62 2.73
N ALA A 280 10.21 9.84 3.19
CA ALA A 280 10.34 11.03 2.37
C ALA A 280 11.29 12.03 3.00
N LEU A 281 12.22 12.61 2.23
CA LEU A 281 12.99 13.78 2.60
C LEU A 281 12.34 15.05 2.05
N SER A 282 12.41 16.14 2.80
CA SER A 282 11.97 17.43 2.28
C SER A 282 12.94 17.95 1.21
N PRO A 283 12.48 18.68 0.17
CA PRO A 283 13.34 19.13 -0.93
C PRO A 283 14.56 19.98 -0.49
N GLU A 284 14.43 20.67 0.64
CA GLU A 284 15.49 21.44 1.30
C GLU A 284 16.37 20.64 2.25
N GLY A 285 16.06 19.35 2.48
CA GLY A 285 16.82 18.42 3.31
C GLY A 285 16.71 18.71 4.80
N ARG A 286 15.66 19.41 5.23
CA ARG A 286 15.44 19.79 6.63
C ARG A 286 14.63 18.75 7.38
N TYR A 287 13.59 18.20 6.77
CA TYR A 287 12.71 17.26 7.41
C TYR A 287 12.84 15.89 6.76
N ILE A 288 12.74 14.85 7.57
CA ILE A 288 12.55 13.49 7.08
C ILE A 288 11.31 12.90 7.75
N ALA A 289 10.51 12.18 6.98
CA ALA A 289 9.36 11.45 7.44
C ALA A 289 9.55 9.97 7.10
N TRP A 290 9.05 9.08 7.96
CA TRP A 290 9.03 7.65 7.69
C TRP A 290 7.80 6.99 8.29
N VAL A 291 7.42 5.84 7.73
CA VAL A 291 6.27 5.06 8.16
C VAL A 291 6.74 3.74 8.75
N LEU A 292 6.39 3.49 10.01
CA LEU A 292 6.57 2.19 10.66
C LEU A 292 5.36 1.30 10.39
N ASN A 293 5.61 0.04 10.03
CA ASN A 293 4.60 -1.01 10.01
C ASN A 293 4.48 -1.67 11.38
N GLU A 294 3.46 -1.27 12.13
CA GLU A 294 3.15 -1.82 13.45
C GLU A 294 1.94 -2.75 13.40
N ASP A 295 2.17 -4.06 13.34
CA ASP A 295 1.10 -5.06 13.20
C ASP A 295 0.16 -4.80 11.99
N GLY A 296 0.69 -4.19 10.94
CA GLY A 296 -0.02 -3.83 9.71
C GLY A 296 -0.48 -2.37 9.66
N TYR A 297 -0.46 -1.64 10.78
CA TYR A 297 -0.79 -0.20 10.78
C TYR A 297 0.41 0.63 10.30
N GLY A 298 0.14 1.71 9.55
CA GLY A 298 1.19 2.60 9.03
C GLY A 298 1.31 3.84 9.91
N ASN A 299 2.27 3.84 10.83
CA ASN A 299 2.48 4.93 11.79
C ASN A 299 3.54 5.90 11.29
N LEU A 300 3.13 7.14 11.07
CA LEU A 300 3.99 8.21 10.57
C LEU A 300 4.86 8.80 11.70
N HIS A 301 6.13 9.02 11.39
CA HIS A 301 7.10 9.72 12.21
C HIS A 301 7.77 10.83 11.39
N ILE A 302 8.11 11.94 12.03
CA ILE A 302 8.73 13.10 11.37
C ILE A 302 9.85 13.63 12.27
N LYS A 303 10.99 13.96 11.67
CA LYS A 303 12.15 14.50 12.37
C LYS A 303 12.70 15.74 11.66
N ASP A 304 13.04 16.78 12.42
CA ASP A 304 13.85 17.90 11.93
C ASP A 304 15.34 17.48 12.01
N LEU A 305 15.99 17.38 10.86
CA LEU A 305 17.38 16.95 10.72
C LEU A 305 18.38 18.02 11.18
N VAL A 306 17.96 19.28 11.30
CA VAL A 306 18.80 20.39 11.79
C VAL A 306 18.83 20.39 13.31
N THR A 307 17.67 20.27 13.97
CA THR A 307 17.59 20.28 15.44
C THR A 307 17.78 18.88 16.04
N GLY A 308 17.51 17.83 15.27
CA GLY A 308 17.48 16.44 15.72
C GLY A 308 16.18 16.06 16.43
N GLU A 309 15.20 16.97 16.54
CA GLU A 309 13.97 16.76 17.29
C GLU A 309 12.91 16.00 16.47
N MET A 310 12.15 15.15 17.16
CA MET A 310 10.94 14.55 16.61
C MET A 310 9.81 15.59 16.60
N LEU A 311 9.10 15.69 15.48
CA LEU A 311 8.01 16.64 15.29
C LEU A 311 6.63 15.98 15.52
N PRO A 312 5.59 16.77 15.85
CA PRO A 312 4.23 16.26 15.94
C PRO A 312 3.73 15.68 14.62
N THR A 313 2.94 14.61 14.71
CA THR A 313 2.33 13.89 13.58
C THR A 313 0.81 14.08 13.60
N PRO A 314 0.13 13.90 12.45
CA PRO A 314 -1.32 14.01 12.40
C PRO A 314 -1.99 12.95 13.31
N PRO A 315 -3.07 13.30 14.04
CA PRO A 315 -3.73 12.40 14.99
C PRO A 315 -4.67 11.42 14.26
N LEU A 316 -4.11 10.59 13.38
CA LEU A 316 -4.81 9.59 12.59
C LEU A 316 -4.54 8.18 13.13
N SER A 317 -5.55 7.30 13.00
CA SER A 317 -5.44 5.88 13.33
C SER A 317 -5.88 5.07 12.12
N GLY A 318 -4.97 4.28 11.55
CA GLY A 318 -5.16 3.60 10.27
C GLY A 318 -3.81 3.33 9.61
N LEU A 319 -3.75 3.43 8.29
CA LEU A 319 -2.49 3.38 7.56
C LEU A 319 -2.23 4.74 6.92
N VAL A 320 -1.10 5.33 7.29
CA VAL A 320 -0.44 6.35 6.48
C VAL A 320 0.51 5.65 5.53
N THR A 321 0.47 6.03 4.27
CA THR A 321 1.32 5.53 3.18
C THR A 321 1.66 6.67 2.24
N GLU A 322 2.65 6.48 1.38
CA GLU A 322 3.11 7.39 0.34
C GLU A 322 3.39 8.82 0.85
N PRO A 323 4.21 8.98 1.91
CA PRO A 323 4.60 10.30 2.38
C PRO A 323 5.34 11.06 1.26
N TYR A 324 5.04 12.35 1.09
CA TYR A 324 5.67 13.20 0.09
C TYR A 324 5.76 14.64 0.60
N PHE A 325 6.97 15.21 0.64
CA PHE A 325 7.16 16.58 1.12
C PHE A 325 7.00 17.64 0.02
N ALA A 326 6.34 18.73 0.38
CA ALA A 326 6.44 20.02 -0.30
C ALA A 326 7.60 20.87 0.28
N ARG A 327 7.99 21.94 -0.43
CA ARG A 327 9.11 22.84 -0.07
C ARG A 327 8.90 23.67 1.21
N ASP A 328 7.69 23.73 1.75
CA ASP A 328 7.30 24.58 2.87
C ASP A 328 6.84 23.77 4.10
N GLY A 329 7.38 22.56 4.27
CA GLY A 329 7.05 21.72 5.42
C GLY A 329 5.63 21.14 5.38
N LYS A 330 4.90 21.25 4.28
CA LYS A 330 3.68 20.46 4.06
C LYS A 330 4.06 19.05 3.68
N LEU A 331 3.53 18.08 4.39
CA LEU A 331 3.66 16.66 4.11
C LEU A 331 2.35 16.14 3.53
N LEU A 332 2.36 15.74 2.26
CA LEU A 332 1.29 14.97 1.66
C LEU A 332 1.45 13.50 2.01
N PHE A 333 0.34 12.79 2.10
CA PHE A 333 0.32 11.34 2.27
C PHE A 333 -1.04 10.77 1.89
N VAL A 334 -1.10 9.47 1.64
CA VAL A 334 -2.36 8.73 1.55
C VAL A 334 -2.73 8.23 2.94
N PHE A 335 -4.01 8.37 3.29
CA PHE A 335 -4.57 7.76 4.48
C PHE A 335 -5.73 6.84 4.10
N ASN A 336 -5.71 5.62 4.65
CA ASN A 336 -6.83 4.70 4.60
C ASN A 336 -7.03 4.00 5.96
N SER A 337 -8.19 3.37 6.11
CA SER A 337 -8.50 2.48 7.22
C SER A 337 -9.53 1.44 6.76
N PRO A 338 -9.84 0.41 7.56
CA PRO A 338 -10.86 -0.57 7.20
C PRO A 338 -12.24 0.05 6.94
N THR A 339 -12.47 1.26 7.45
CA THR A 339 -13.72 2.03 7.36
C THR A 339 -13.62 3.26 6.47
N LYS A 340 -12.44 3.56 5.90
CA LYS A 340 -12.22 4.70 5.02
C LYS A 340 -11.33 4.31 3.84
N THR A 341 -11.86 4.43 2.63
CA THR A 341 -11.09 4.24 1.40
C THR A 341 -9.96 5.28 1.28
N GLU A 342 -8.98 5.04 0.41
CA GLU A 342 -7.81 5.91 0.29
C GLU A 342 -8.21 7.33 -0.14
N ASP A 343 -7.65 8.31 0.55
CA ASP A 343 -7.68 9.71 0.14
C ASP A 343 -6.31 10.34 0.39
N VAL A 344 -5.99 11.41 -0.34
CA VAL A 344 -4.81 12.24 -0.13
C VAL A 344 -5.10 13.26 0.96
N TRP A 345 -4.17 13.36 1.92
CA TRP A 345 -4.20 14.30 3.04
C TRP A 345 -2.92 15.13 3.05
N MET A 346 -2.97 16.24 3.78
CA MET A 346 -1.86 17.15 4.01
C MET A 346 -1.73 17.42 5.51
N TRP A 347 -0.51 17.32 6.02
CA TRP A 347 -0.11 17.79 7.34
C TRP A 347 0.84 18.98 7.19
N ASP A 348 0.43 20.14 7.69
CA ASP A 348 1.24 21.36 7.67
C ASP A 348 2.04 21.45 8.99
N LEU A 349 3.37 21.32 8.89
CA LEU A 349 4.27 21.32 10.05
C LEU A 349 4.37 22.68 10.76
N HIS A 350 3.93 23.78 10.13
CA HIS A 350 4.04 25.12 10.70
C HIS A 350 2.88 25.45 11.63
N ASN A 351 1.64 25.11 11.24
CA ASN A 351 0.43 25.40 12.02
C ASN A 351 -0.19 24.14 12.66
N LEU A 352 0.35 22.95 12.39
CA LEU A 352 -0.15 21.65 12.85
C LEU A 352 -1.59 21.38 12.38
N GLU A 353 -1.88 21.77 11.13
CA GLU A 353 -3.19 21.58 10.50
C GLU A 353 -3.20 20.31 9.65
N LEU A 354 -4.22 19.47 9.90
CA LEU A 354 -4.52 18.29 9.09
C LEU A 354 -5.67 18.63 8.12
N LYS A 355 -5.41 18.51 6.82
CA LYS A 355 -6.40 18.76 5.77
C LYS A 355 -6.57 17.56 4.87
N LYS A 356 -7.81 17.12 4.67
CA LYS A 356 -8.17 16.16 3.63
C LYS A 356 -8.25 16.88 2.28
N LEU A 357 -7.48 16.44 1.29
CA LEU A 357 -7.38 17.12 -0.01
C LEU A 357 -8.32 16.52 -1.06
N THR A 358 -8.54 15.21 -1.04
CA THR A 358 -9.42 14.51 -1.99
C THR A 358 -10.65 13.92 -1.30
N ASN A 359 -11.64 13.55 -2.10
CA ASN A 359 -12.80 12.80 -1.64
C ASN A 359 -13.11 11.66 -2.61
N SER A 360 -12.68 10.46 -2.23
CA SER A 360 -12.98 9.24 -2.96
C SER A 360 -14.47 8.91 -3.01
N ILE A 361 -14.88 8.26 -4.09
CA ILE A 361 -16.28 7.89 -4.35
C ILE A 361 -16.71 6.77 -3.40
N TYR A 362 -17.83 6.93 -2.71
CA TYR A 362 -18.45 5.86 -1.90
C TYR A 362 -19.71 5.24 -2.54
N ALA A 363 -20.07 5.67 -3.75
CA ALA A 363 -21.25 5.19 -4.48
C ALA A 363 -22.57 5.26 -3.66
N GLY A 364 -22.68 6.26 -2.78
CA GLY A 364 -23.85 6.45 -1.91
C GLY A 364 -23.89 5.53 -0.68
N ILE A 365 -22.89 4.68 -0.46
CA ILE A 365 -22.77 3.83 0.74
C ILE A 365 -22.31 4.69 1.91
N ASP A 366 -23.02 4.62 3.03
CA ASP A 366 -22.63 5.30 4.26
C ASP A 366 -21.40 4.60 4.89
N PRO A 367 -20.24 5.27 5.01
CA PRO A 367 -19.06 4.68 5.62
C PRO A 367 -19.23 4.31 7.09
N SER A 368 -20.24 4.87 7.79
CA SER A 368 -20.56 4.54 9.17
C SER A 368 -20.97 3.07 9.37
N LEU A 369 -21.36 2.39 8.28
CA LEU A 369 -21.70 0.96 8.29
C LEU A 369 -20.45 0.06 8.35
N PHE A 370 -19.28 0.57 7.95
CA PHE A 370 -18.09 -0.26 7.82
C PHE A 370 -17.50 -0.67 9.18
N VAL A 371 -16.83 -1.81 9.18
CA VAL A 371 -16.37 -2.48 10.39
C VAL A 371 -14.85 -2.50 10.48
N GLU A 372 -14.35 -2.14 11.66
CA GLU A 372 -12.95 -2.29 12.05
C GLU A 372 -12.64 -3.73 12.50
N PRO A 373 -11.45 -4.28 12.18
CA PRO A 373 -11.04 -5.59 12.65
C PRO A 373 -10.59 -5.57 14.11
N GLN A 374 -10.62 -6.75 14.72
CA GLN A 374 -9.87 -7.05 15.92
C GLN A 374 -8.54 -7.69 15.55
N LEU A 375 -7.42 -7.09 15.98
CA LEU A 375 -6.12 -7.74 15.90
C LEU A 375 -6.05 -8.86 16.94
N VAL A 376 -5.94 -10.11 16.46
CA VAL A 376 -5.86 -11.31 17.30
C VAL A 376 -4.59 -12.10 16.98
N ARG A 377 -4.21 -12.97 17.90
CA ARG A 377 -3.10 -13.92 17.72
C ARG A 377 -3.53 -15.32 18.10
N TYR A 378 -3.36 -16.29 17.21
CA TYR A 378 -3.63 -17.70 17.47
C TYR A 378 -2.34 -18.51 17.52
N LYS A 379 -2.34 -19.61 18.28
CA LYS A 379 -1.18 -20.52 18.35
C LYS A 379 -1.27 -21.55 17.22
N THR A 380 -0.19 -21.70 16.47
CA THR A 380 -0.07 -22.72 15.42
C THR A 380 0.65 -23.99 15.93
N PHE A 381 0.91 -24.95 15.05
CA PHE A 381 1.43 -26.29 15.37
C PHE A 381 2.76 -26.31 16.14
N ASP A 382 3.61 -25.31 15.95
CA ASP A 382 4.89 -25.13 16.66
C ASP A 382 4.80 -24.16 17.85
N LYS A 383 3.57 -23.82 18.27
CA LYS A 383 3.22 -22.87 19.34
C LYS A 383 3.52 -21.40 19.01
N ARG A 384 4.01 -21.07 17.81
CA ARG A 384 4.14 -19.67 17.35
C ARG A 384 2.78 -18.99 17.37
N LYS A 385 2.80 -17.70 17.75
CA LYS A 385 1.63 -16.85 17.71
C LYS A 385 1.56 -16.17 16.35
N ILE A 386 0.58 -16.54 15.54
CA ILE A 386 0.34 -15.95 14.23
C ILE A 386 -0.64 -14.78 14.40
N PRO A 387 -0.27 -13.55 14.01
CA PRO A 387 -1.18 -12.41 14.01
C PRO A 387 -2.23 -12.52 12.90
N GLY A 388 -3.39 -11.91 13.11
CA GLY A 388 -4.42 -11.83 12.09
C GLY A 388 -5.51 -10.83 12.44
N LEU A 389 -6.17 -10.33 11.39
CA LEU A 389 -7.27 -9.38 11.50
C LEU A 389 -8.60 -10.15 11.43
N LEU A 390 -9.35 -10.08 12.53
CA LEU A 390 -10.66 -10.72 12.69
C LEU A 390 -11.77 -9.69 12.54
N TYR A 391 -12.57 -9.83 11.50
CA TYR A 391 -13.77 -9.05 11.27
C TYR A 391 -15.00 -9.86 11.65
N LEU A 392 -15.86 -9.28 12.47
CA LEU A 392 -17.15 -9.84 12.85
C LEU A 392 -18.27 -8.92 12.37
N PRO A 393 -19.37 -9.46 11.83
CA PRO A 393 -20.49 -8.65 11.43
C PRO A 393 -21.11 -7.93 12.64
N PRO A 394 -21.69 -6.73 12.48
CA PRO A 394 -22.37 -6.04 13.58
C PRO A 394 -23.51 -6.86 14.21
N THR A 395 -24.05 -7.82 13.46
CA THR A 395 -25.12 -8.74 13.89
C THR A 395 -24.60 -9.97 14.66
N TYR A 396 -23.29 -10.12 14.86
CA TYR A 396 -22.73 -11.27 15.57
C TYR A 396 -23.15 -11.28 17.04
N SER A 397 -23.88 -12.32 17.44
CA SER A 397 -24.43 -12.46 18.80
C SER A 397 -23.75 -13.54 19.65
N GLY A 398 -22.61 -14.07 19.19
CA GLY A 398 -21.91 -15.19 19.84
C GLY A 398 -22.25 -16.58 19.28
N GLU A 399 -23.22 -16.68 18.37
CA GLU A 399 -23.55 -17.94 17.68
C GLU A 399 -22.64 -18.15 16.46
N PRO A 400 -22.28 -19.41 16.11
CA PRO A 400 -21.43 -19.69 14.96
C PRO A 400 -22.01 -19.17 13.63
N ILE A 401 -21.23 -18.36 12.92
CA ILE A 401 -21.58 -17.78 11.61
C ILE A 401 -20.70 -18.32 10.48
N PRO A 402 -21.10 -18.16 9.20
CA PRO A 402 -20.22 -18.45 8.07
C PRO A 402 -18.97 -17.57 8.10
N PHE A 403 -17.82 -18.16 7.76
CA PHE A 403 -16.53 -17.46 7.78
C PHE A 403 -15.80 -17.58 6.45
N ILE A 404 -15.08 -16.53 6.07
CA ILE A 404 -14.12 -16.56 4.97
C ILE A 404 -12.72 -16.31 5.55
N VAL A 405 -11.84 -17.29 5.41
CA VAL A 405 -10.41 -17.13 5.71
C VAL A 405 -9.70 -16.60 4.47
N HIS A 406 -9.09 -15.43 4.59
CA HIS A 406 -8.37 -14.79 3.50
C HIS A 406 -6.86 -15.05 3.59
N ALA A 407 -6.32 -15.78 2.62
CA ALA A 407 -4.88 -15.89 2.40
C ALA A 407 -4.44 -14.73 1.50
N HIS A 408 -3.56 -13.86 2.02
CA HIS A 408 -3.02 -12.73 1.25
C HIS A 408 -2.04 -13.18 0.17
N GLY A 409 -1.84 -12.34 -0.85
CA GLY A 409 -0.78 -12.53 -1.85
C GLY A 409 0.61 -12.25 -1.26
N GLY A 410 1.68 -12.63 -1.94
CA GLY A 410 3.05 -12.59 -1.39
C GLY A 410 3.88 -13.75 -1.95
N PRO A 411 4.53 -14.59 -1.10
CA PRO A 411 4.42 -14.63 0.36
C PRO A 411 5.01 -13.44 1.09
N GLU A 412 6.04 -12.80 0.52
CA GLU A 412 6.74 -11.61 1.05
C GLU A 412 5.89 -10.32 0.98
N SER A 413 4.69 -10.37 1.56
CA SER A 413 3.75 -9.27 1.72
C SER A 413 2.93 -9.50 2.99
N GLN A 414 1.94 -8.66 3.26
CA GLN A 414 1.18 -8.70 4.50
C GLN A 414 -0.27 -8.29 4.23
N PHE A 415 -1.22 -8.93 4.90
CA PHE A 415 -2.55 -8.35 5.02
C PHE A 415 -2.54 -7.27 6.10
N ARG A 416 -2.99 -6.08 5.73
CA ARG A 416 -3.02 -4.89 6.57
C ARG A 416 -4.46 -4.39 6.73
N PRO A 417 -4.78 -3.57 7.76
CA PRO A 417 -6.12 -3.05 7.97
C PRO A 417 -6.45 -1.90 7.00
N TYR A 418 -6.32 -2.11 5.69
CA TYR A 418 -6.78 -1.15 4.68
C TYR A 418 -8.26 -1.38 4.33
N PHE A 419 -8.85 -0.43 3.59
CA PHE A 419 -10.21 -0.55 3.11
C PHE A 419 -10.34 -1.63 2.04
N TYR A 420 -11.22 -2.62 2.25
CA TYR A 420 -11.42 -3.68 1.27
C TYR A 420 -12.92 -3.87 0.99
N ARG A 421 -13.36 -3.35 -0.17
CA ARG A 421 -14.78 -3.24 -0.56
C ARG A 421 -15.57 -4.54 -0.36
N HIS A 422 -15.10 -5.66 -0.91
CA HIS A 422 -15.81 -6.93 -0.78
C HIS A 422 -15.74 -7.52 0.63
N PHE A 423 -14.75 -7.16 1.46
CA PHE A 423 -14.82 -7.54 2.88
C PHE A 423 -15.97 -6.83 3.56
N GLN A 424 -16.08 -5.51 3.40
CA GLN A 424 -17.18 -4.77 4.00
C GLN A 424 -18.54 -5.27 3.50
N TYR A 425 -18.66 -5.59 2.21
CA TYR A 425 -19.87 -6.23 1.67
C TYR A 425 -20.19 -7.57 2.36
N LEU A 426 -19.21 -8.47 2.48
CA LEU A 426 -19.38 -9.78 3.12
C LEU A 426 -19.75 -9.65 4.60
N ILE A 427 -19.06 -8.76 5.33
CA ILE A 427 -19.28 -8.49 6.75
C ILE A 427 -20.69 -7.95 6.96
N LEU A 428 -21.13 -6.98 6.16
CA LEU A 428 -22.48 -6.44 6.25
C LEU A 428 -23.56 -7.48 5.93
N ASN A 429 -23.25 -8.48 5.10
CA ASN A 429 -24.13 -9.62 4.80
C ASN A 429 -23.98 -10.80 5.78
N GLY A 430 -23.38 -10.58 6.96
CA GLY A 430 -23.38 -11.54 8.07
C GLY A 430 -22.24 -12.56 8.06
N TYR A 431 -21.23 -12.41 7.19
CA TYR A 431 -20.05 -13.26 7.19
C TYR A 431 -18.98 -12.73 8.15
N GLY A 432 -18.31 -13.63 8.86
CA GLY A 432 -17.03 -13.32 9.48
C GLY A 432 -15.91 -13.37 8.44
N VAL A 433 -14.90 -12.51 8.57
CA VAL A 433 -13.68 -12.57 7.75
C VAL A 433 -12.48 -12.67 8.67
N PHE A 434 -11.58 -13.61 8.38
CA PHE A 434 -10.32 -13.72 9.10
C PHE A 434 -9.14 -13.68 8.13
N ALA A 435 -8.26 -12.71 8.30
CA ALA A 435 -7.08 -12.54 7.46
C ALA A 435 -5.82 -12.71 8.31
N PRO A 436 -5.29 -13.95 8.44
CA PRO A 436 -4.05 -14.20 9.15
C PRO A 436 -2.83 -13.79 8.32
N ASN A 437 -1.84 -13.21 8.99
CA ASN A 437 -0.50 -13.02 8.46
C ASN A 437 0.35 -14.24 8.84
N VAL A 438 0.15 -15.33 8.08
CA VAL A 438 0.84 -16.62 8.27
C VAL A 438 2.36 -16.47 8.23
N ARG A 439 3.11 -17.49 8.66
CA ARG A 439 4.58 -17.45 8.48
C ARG A 439 4.90 -17.22 6.98
N GLY A 440 5.90 -16.41 6.69
CA GLY A 440 6.14 -15.91 5.33
C GLY A 440 5.75 -14.43 5.13
N SER A 441 4.81 -13.89 5.91
CA SER A 441 4.39 -12.49 5.76
C SER A 441 5.51 -11.48 6.11
N SER A 442 5.48 -10.31 5.47
CA SER A 442 6.33 -9.16 5.80
C SER A 442 5.85 -8.40 7.06
N GLY A 443 6.64 -7.41 7.52
CA GLY A 443 6.33 -6.56 8.67
C GLY A 443 6.69 -7.16 10.03
N TYR A 444 7.33 -8.33 10.03
CA TYR A 444 7.78 -9.05 11.24
C TYR A 444 9.27 -9.44 11.16
N GLY A 445 10.03 -8.82 10.25
CA GLY A 445 11.44 -9.07 10.01
C GLY A 445 11.72 -10.27 9.10
N LYS A 446 12.93 -10.26 8.52
CA LYS A 446 13.39 -11.26 7.54
C LYS A 446 13.32 -12.70 8.00
N GLU A 447 13.53 -12.93 9.30
CA GLU A 447 13.47 -14.29 9.84
C GLU A 447 12.07 -14.87 9.78
N TYR A 448 11.03 -14.07 10.05
CA TYR A 448 9.63 -14.50 9.95
C TYR A 448 9.22 -14.68 8.48
N MET A 449 9.70 -13.79 7.61
CA MET A 449 9.44 -13.82 6.17
C MET A 449 10.06 -15.06 5.50
N ALA A 450 11.25 -15.51 5.93
CA ALA A 450 11.90 -16.71 5.39
C ALA A 450 11.33 -18.06 5.92
N LEU A 451 10.27 -18.04 6.74
CA LEU A 451 9.71 -19.23 7.38
C LEU A 451 8.89 -20.12 6.44
N ASP A 452 8.49 -19.64 5.27
CA ASP A 452 7.78 -20.44 4.28
C ASP A 452 8.60 -20.66 3.00
N ASN A 453 9.84 -20.18 2.91
CA ASN A 453 10.65 -20.36 1.70
C ASN A 453 10.81 -21.84 1.32
N TYR A 454 10.57 -22.11 0.04
CA TYR A 454 10.87 -23.36 -0.67
C TYR A 454 10.29 -24.61 0.01
N LYS A 455 11.12 -25.42 0.69
CA LYS A 455 10.69 -26.66 1.35
C LYS A 455 9.83 -26.43 2.59
N LYS A 456 9.77 -25.19 3.09
CA LYS A 456 8.97 -24.81 4.25
C LYS A 456 7.56 -24.33 3.89
N ARG A 457 7.22 -24.17 2.60
CA ARG A 457 5.93 -23.58 2.17
C ARG A 457 4.69 -24.24 2.76
N LEU A 458 4.71 -25.56 2.99
CA LEU A 458 3.55 -26.25 3.59
C LEU A 458 3.32 -25.86 5.06
N ASP A 459 4.29 -25.24 5.73
CA ASP A 459 4.13 -24.78 7.09
C ASP A 459 3.21 -23.54 7.17
N SER A 460 3.18 -22.67 6.16
CA SER A 460 2.20 -21.58 6.09
C SER A 460 0.78 -22.12 5.81
N VAL A 461 0.66 -23.21 5.04
CA VAL A 461 -0.62 -23.93 4.84
C VAL A 461 -1.12 -24.55 6.15
N LYS A 462 -0.22 -25.10 6.98
CA LYS A 462 -0.57 -25.55 8.34
C LYS A 462 -1.04 -24.40 9.23
N ASP A 463 -0.45 -23.21 9.13
CA ASP A 463 -0.92 -22.05 9.88
C ASP A 463 -2.39 -21.74 9.55
N LEU A 464 -2.80 -21.80 8.28
CA LEU A 464 -4.21 -21.65 7.89
C LEU A 464 -5.14 -22.71 8.50
N LYS A 465 -4.71 -23.97 8.56
CA LYS A 465 -5.49 -25.00 9.27
C LYS A 465 -5.70 -24.63 10.73
N TYR A 466 -4.64 -24.20 11.43
CA TYR A 466 -4.72 -23.82 12.83
C TYR A 466 -5.54 -22.54 13.05
N ALA A 467 -5.57 -21.62 12.07
CA ALA A 467 -6.49 -20.48 12.08
C ALA A 467 -7.95 -20.93 12.11
N VAL A 468 -8.35 -21.83 11.21
CA VAL A 468 -9.73 -22.34 11.15
C VAL A 468 -10.10 -23.11 12.42
N GLU A 469 -9.21 -23.97 12.91
CA GLU A 469 -9.43 -24.71 14.15
C GLU A 469 -9.57 -23.77 15.35
N TRP A 470 -8.80 -22.69 15.39
CA TRP A 470 -8.91 -21.67 16.42
C TRP A 470 -10.26 -20.94 16.36
N LEU A 471 -10.72 -20.56 15.16
CA LEU A 471 -12.05 -19.92 14.97
C LEU A 471 -13.18 -20.83 15.47
N ILE A 472 -13.14 -22.12 15.11
CA ILE A 472 -14.12 -23.12 15.56
C ILE A 472 -14.08 -23.28 17.08
N LYS A 473 -12.88 -23.44 17.65
CA LYS A 473 -12.70 -23.61 19.10
C LYS A 473 -13.19 -22.40 19.89
N LYS A 474 -13.09 -21.20 19.33
CA LYS A 474 -13.60 -19.96 19.94
C LYS A 474 -15.11 -19.76 19.78
N GLY A 475 -15.78 -20.60 19.00
CA GLY A 475 -17.23 -20.52 18.76
C GLY A 475 -17.63 -19.51 17.68
N TYR A 476 -16.68 -18.82 17.04
CA TYR A 476 -16.98 -17.86 15.96
C TYR A 476 -17.63 -18.54 14.75
N THR A 477 -17.25 -19.79 14.47
CA THR A 477 -17.76 -20.58 13.35
C THR A 477 -17.80 -22.07 13.71
N ARG A 478 -18.20 -22.92 12.76
CA ARG A 478 -18.23 -24.38 12.90
C ARG A 478 -17.88 -25.06 11.58
N LYS A 479 -17.54 -26.36 11.63
CA LYS A 479 -17.28 -27.16 10.42
C LYS A 479 -18.50 -27.09 9.48
N GLY A 480 -18.25 -27.02 8.18
CA GLY A 480 -19.29 -27.00 7.14
C GLY A 480 -19.78 -25.60 6.73
N ILE A 481 -19.25 -24.52 7.33
CA ILE A 481 -19.59 -23.13 6.95
C ILE A 481 -18.35 -22.22 6.88
N VAL A 482 -17.17 -22.77 6.58
CA VAL A 482 -15.92 -22.00 6.44
C VAL A 482 -15.45 -22.07 4.99
N GLY A 483 -15.28 -20.93 4.34
CA GLY A 483 -14.64 -20.81 3.03
C GLY A 483 -13.21 -20.28 3.14
N ILE A 484 -12.42 -20.48 2.09
CA ILE A 484 -11.08 -19.91 1.93
C ILE A 484 -11.02 -19.08 0.65
N LYS A 485 -10.35 -17.91 0.69
CA LYS A 485 -10.09 -17.10 -0.50
C LYS A 485 -8.68 -16.54 -0.54
N GLY A 486 -8.10 -16.45 -1.74
CA GLY A 486 -6.77 -15.87 -1.92
C GLY A 486 -6.42 -15.63 -3.38
N GLY A 487 -5.46 -14.74 -3.60
CA GLY A 487 -4.94 -14.41 -4.93
C GLY A 487 -3.42 -14.51 -5.00
N SER A 488 -2.86 -14.79 -6.19
CA SER A 488 -1.42 -14.98 -6.38
C SER A 488 -0.87 -16.08 -5.45
N TYR A 489 0.14 -15.83 -4.60
CA TYR A 489 0.55 -16.82 -3.60
C TYR A 489 -0.57 -17.24 -2.64
N GLY A 490 -1.49 -16.33 -2.30
CA GLY A 490 -2.70 -16.67 -1.56
C GLY A 490 -3.61 -17.64 -2.33
N GLY A 491 -3.59 -17.61 -3.67
CA GLY A 491 -4.25 -18.60 -4.52
C GLY A 491 -3.58 -19.97 -4.45
N TYR A 492 -2.24 -20.02 -4.42
CA TYR A 492 -1.52 -21.26 -4.08
C TYR A 492 -1.95 -21.79 -2.71
N MET A 493 -2.04 -20.93 -1.70
CA MET A 493 -2.47 -21.30 -0.35
C MET A 493 -3.91 -21.86 -0.33
N VAL A 494 -4.80 -21.35 -1.19
CA VAL A 494 -6.14 -21.92 -1.39
C VAL A 494 -6.05 -23.33 -1.95
N LEU A 495 -5.33 -23.52 -3.07
CA LEU A 495 -5.16 -24.82 -3.73
C LEU A 495 -4.52 -25.86 -2.80
N ALA A 496 -3.46 -25.47 -2.10
CA ALA A 496 -2.79 -26.32 -1.12
C ALA A 496 -3.72 -26.62 0.06
N GLY A 497 -4.45 -25.63 0.57
CA GLY A 497 -5.38 -25.79 1.69
C GLY A 497 -6.49 -26.81 1.40
N ILE A 498 -7.11 -26.76 0.21
CA ILE A 498 -8.16 -27.73 -0.17
C ILE A 498 -7.61 -29.11 -0.54
N THR A 499 -6.34 -29.19 -0.91
CA THR A 499 -5.68 -30.47 -1.24
C THR A 499 -5.24 -31.20 0.03
N GLU A 500 -4.58 -30.48 0.95
CA GLU A 500 -4.05 -31.04 2.21
C GLU A 500 -5.15 -31.22 3.27
N TYR A 501 -6.18 -30.36 3.26
CA TYR A 501 -7.26 -30.33 4.26
C TYR A 501 -8.65 -30.28 3.59
N PRO A 502 -9.03 -31.27 2.76
CA PRO A 502 -10.25 -31.22 1.94
C PRO A 502 -11.54 -31.11 2.75
N ASP A 503 -11.57 -31.63 3.97
CA ASP A 503 -12.75 -31.58 4.85
C ASP A 503 -12.89 -30.27 5.63
N LEU A 504 -11.91 -29.37 5.55
CA LEU A 504 -11.86 -28.15 6.37
C LEU A 504 -12.70 -27.02 5.77
N PHE A 505 -12.77 -26.94 4.44
CA PHE A 505 -13.39 -25.83 3.73
C PHE A 505 -14.63 -26.27 2.96
N SER A 506 -15.67 -25.45 3.00
CA SER A 506 -16.96 -25.66 2.32
C SER A 506 -17.04 -24.94 0.98
N ALA A 507 -16.16 -23.97 0.75
CA ALA A 507 -16.00 -23.26 -0.51
C ALA A 507 -14.56 -22.74 -0.64
N ALA A 508 -14.08 -22.61 -1.87
CA ALA A 508 -12.77 -22.07 -2.19
C ALA A 508 -12.87 -21.07 -3.34
N PHE A 509 -12.24 -19.91 -3.18
CA PHE A 509 -12.06 -18.91 -4.22
C PHE A 509 -10.57 -18.69 -4.45
N GLU A 510 -10.10 -19.11 -5.62
CA GLU A 510 -8.72 -18.97 -6.07
C GLU A 510 -8.68 -17.97 -7.22
N SER A 511 -7.73 -17.03 -7.16
CA SER A 511 -7.48 -16.07 -8.23
C SER A 511 -6.00 -16.03 -8.59
N VAL A 512 -5.66 -16.31 -9.86
CA VAL A 512 -4.30 -16.24 -10.43
C VAL A 512 -3.21 -16.92 -9.59
N GLY A 513 -3.56 -18.03 -8.96
CA GLY A 513 -2.76 -18.81 -8.03
C GLY A 513 -1.76 -19.74 -8.70
N ILE A 514 -0.66 -20.01 -7.99
CA ILE A 514 0.40 -20.90 -8.48
C ILE A 514 -0.03 -22.36 -8.25
N ALA A 515 -0.59 -23.00 -9.27
CA ALA A 515 -0.98 -24.41 -9.22
C ALA A 515 0.20 -25.38 -9.41
N ASN A 516 1.26 -24.94 -10.09
CA ASN A 516 2.47 -25.72 -10.33
C ASN A 516 3.69 -24.80 -10.40
N PHE A 517 4.61 -24.94 -9.44
CA PHE A 517 5.81 -24.11 -9.33
C PHE A 517 6.80 -24.32 -10.50
N VAL A 518 6.90 -25.52 -11.06
CA VAL A 518 7.80 -25.80 -12.19
C VAL A 518 7.33 -25.03 -13.42
N SER A 519 6.06 -25.20 -13.82
CA SER A 519 5.53 -24.46 -14.98
C SER A 519 5.50 -22.96 -14.72
N PHE A 520 5.25 -22.52 -13.48
CA PHE A 520 5.32 -21.12 -13.10
C PHE A 520 6.72 -20.54 -13.35
N LEU A 521 7.77 -21.20 -12.89
CA LEU A 521 9.16 -20.74 -13.07
C LEU A 521 9.62 -20.82 -14.53
N GLU A 522 9.22 -21.86 -15.27
CA GLU A 522 9.50 -21.99 -16.72
C GLU A 522 8.87 -20.84 -17.53
N ASN A 523 7.66 -20.41 -17.16
CA ASN A 523 6.95 -19.30 -17.81
C ASN A 523 7.24 -17.93 -17.19
N THR A 524 7.94 -17.87 -16.05
CA THR A 524 8.41 -16.61 -15.49
C THR A 524 9.46 -16.01 -16.42
N ARG A 525 9.28 -14.73 -16.77
CA ARG A 525 10.22 -13.97 -17.60
C ARG A 525 11.61 -14.07 -16.99
N ALA A 526 12.63 -14.19 -17.85
CA ALA A 526 14.00 -14.47 -17.43
C ALA A 526 14.50 -13.50 -16.34
N TYR A 527 14.10 -12.24 -16.40
CA TYR A 527 14.51 -11.20 -15.45
C TYR A 527 13.95 -11.36 -14.03
N ARG A 528 12.79 -12.01 -13.87
CA ARG A 528 12.19 -12.29 -12.54
C ARG A 528 12.53 -13.69 -12.03
N ARG A 529 13.01 -14.60 -12.88
CA ARG A 529 13.14 -16.02 -12.51
C ARG A 529 14.11 -16.22 -11.35
N ALA A 530 15.30 -15.61 -11.41
CA ALA A 530 16.29 -15.73 -10.34
C ALA A 530 15.75 -15.25 -8.98
N LEU A 531 15.00 -14.12 -8.97
CA LEU A 531 14.34 -13.59 -7.77
C LEU A 531 13.35 -14.61 -7.18
N ARG A 532 12.57 -15.29 -8.05
CA ARG A 532 11.55 -16.26 -7.64
C ARG A 532 12.09 -17.63 -7.24
N GLU A 533 13.23 -18.05 -7.77
CA GLU A 533 13.85 -19.33 -7.39
C GLU A 533 14.35 -19.33 -5.94
N ALA A 534 14.75 -18.18 -5.39
CA ALA A 534 15.12 -18.04 -3.99
C ALA A 534 13.96 -18.39 -3.04
N GLU A 535 12.75 -18.00 -3.44
CA GLU A 535 11.51 -18.15 -2.67
C GLU A 535 10.84 -19.52 -2.94
N TYR A 536 10.78 -19.93 -4.20
CA TYR A 536 10.00 -21.10 -4.64
C TYR A 536 10.84 -22.36 -4.88
N GLY A 537 12.16 -22.26 -4.81
CA GLY A 537 13.07 -23.32 -5.17
C GLY A 537 13.50 -23.25 -6.64
N PRO A 538 14.69 -23.77 -6.97
CA PRO A 538 15.22 -23.73 -8.32
C PRO A 538 14.55 -24.76 -9.23
N LEU A 539 14.53 -24.51 -10.55
CA LEU A 539 14.05 -25.47 -11.55
C LEU A 539 14.84 -26.79 -11.58
N THR A 540 16.02 -26.82 -10.97
CA THR A 540 16.84 -28.02 -10.80
C THR A 540 16.28 -28.99 -9.76
N ASP A 541 15.45 -28.53 -8.82
CA ASP A 541 14.73 -29.39 -7.88
C ASP A 541 13.26 -29.57 -8.32
N ARG A 542 13.04 -30.48 -9.28
CA ARG A 542 11.71 -30.77 -9.87
C ARG A 542 10.79 -31.60 -8.97
N LYS A 543 11.13 -31.81 -7.70
CA LYS A 543 10.40 -32.71 -6.80
C LYS A 543 9.29 -32.04 -6.01
#